data_AF-A0A5J4QPR5-F1
#
_entry.id   AF-A0A5J4QPR5-F1
#
_cell.length_a   1.000
_cell.length_b   1.000
_cell.length_c   1.000
_cell.angle_alpha   90.00
_cell.angle_beta   90.00
_cell.angle_gamma   90.00
#
_symmetry.space_group_name_H-M   'P 1'
#
loop_
_entity.id
_entity.type
_entity.pdbx_description
1 polymer ?
#
loop_
_entity_poly.entity_id
_entity_poly.type
_entity_poly.pdbx_seq_one_letter_code
_entity_poly.pdbx_strand_id
1 'polypeptide(L)'
;VYVTESKARSIKLSELNNIIEARTEEIIANVWNQIQYSDYGDKLISGIVITGGGANLKNLDEALRRKTGVFKIRRAGFILNEIHEDESILPKDGTHTALLGILFAGTENCCRAEALPPPNEDNKSTVATDLFRDDEALKEQQEEVEKLKAHKEEEDKKKTPKKAGKTKSKWLAGFKEFSKDIFNDDSME
;
A
#
# COMPACT_ATOMS: atom_id res chain seq x y z
N VAL A 1 29.77 -4.52 -7.33
CA VAL A 1 30.34 -3.56 -8.30
C VAL A 1 29.88 -2.18 -7.87
N TYR A 2 30.73 -1.46 -7.13
CA TYR A 2 30.43 -0.08 -6.77
C TYR A 2 30.96 0.80 -7.90
N VAL A 3 30.09 1.54 -8.56
CA VAL A 3 30.48 2.49 -9.60
C VAL A 3 30.94 3.76 -8.91
N THR A 4 32.25 3.89 -8.76
CA THR A 4 32.93 5.16 -8.49
C THR A 4 33.14 5.88 -9.81
N GLU A 5 32.32 6.88 -10.12
CA GLU A 5 32.71 8.04 -10.94
C GLU A 5 31.56 9.04 -11.00
N SER A 6 31.83 10.27 -10.57
CA SER A 6 31.01 11.46 -10.77
C SER A 6 31.04 11.91 -12.24
N LYS A 7 30.69 11.00 -13.14
CA LYS A 7 30.36 11.32 -14.53
C LYS A 7 28.89 11.69 -14.54
N ALA A 8 28.54 12.88 -15.05
CA ALA A 8 27.15 13.23 -15.28
C ALA A 8 26.52 12.10 -16.10
N ARG A 9 25.66 11.30 -15.46
CA ARG A 9 24.95 10.21 -16.11
C ARG A 9 23.91 10.83 -17.02
N SER A 10 24.27 11.03 -18.29
CA SER A 10 23.30 11.38 -19.31
C SER A 10 22.56 10.11 -19.73
N ILE A 11 21.24 10.12 -19.56
CA ILE A 11 20.35 9.05 -20.01
C ILE A 11 19.66 9.54 -21.27
N LYS A 12 19.59 8.69 -22.30
CA LYS A 12 18.82 9.01 -23.51
C LYS A 12 17.34 9.06 -23.15
N LEU A 13 16.64 10.13 -23.56
CA LEU A 13 15.19 10.26 -23.31
C LEU A 13 14.40 9.07 -23.88
N SER A 14 14.83 8.51 -25.02
CA SER A 14 14.20 7.32 -25.61
C SER A 14 14.31 6.08 -24.71
N GLU A 15 15.45 5.90 -24.05
CA GLU A 15 15.67 4.77 -23.15
C GLU A 15 14.80 4.90 -21.89
N LEU A 16 14.73 6.11 -21.33
CA LEU A 16 13.82 6.42 -20.21
C LEU A 16 12.36 6.18 -20.59
N ASN A 17 11.94 6.67 -21.77
CA ASN A 17 10.56 6.49 -22.25
C ASN A 17 10.22 5.01 -22.45
N ASN A 18 11.15 4.20 -22.96
CA ASN A 18 10.94 2.75 -23.12
C ASN A 18 10.72 2.07 -21.76
N ILE A 19 11.48 2.44 -20.73
CA ILE A 19 11.32 1.90 -19.37
C ILE A 19 9.97 2.32 -18.79
N ILE A 20 9.60 3.61 -18.93
CA ILE A 20 8.33 4.14 -18.45
C ILE A 20 7.15 3.48 -19.16
N GLU A 21 7.22 3.32 -20.49
CA GLU A 21 6.18 2.65 -21.28
C GLU A 21 6.01 1.20 -20.81
N ALA A 22 7.10 0.43 -20.69
CA ALA A 22 7.04 -0.95 -20.23
C ALA A 22 6.39 -1.07 -18.85
N ARG A 23 6.77 -0.20 -17.89
CA ARG A 23 6.17 -0.21 -16.54
C ARG A 23 4.71 0.22 -16.55
N THR A 24 4.36 1.18 -17.39
CA THR A 24 2.98 1.66 -17.52
C THR A 24 2.09 0.57 -18.11
N GLU A 25 2.56 -0.12 -19.15
CA GLU A 25 1.83 -1.24 -19.74
C GLU A 25 1.64 -2.40 -18.77
N GLU A 26 2.64 -2.71 -17.95
CA GLU A 26 2.56 -3.71 -16.88
C GLU A 26 1.46 -3.35 -15.87
N ILE A 27 1.45 -2.11 -15.38
CA ILE A 27 0.45 -1.63 -14.41
C ILE A 27 -0.95 -1.70 -15.02
N ILE A 28 -1.11 -1.24 -16.27
CA ILE A 28 -2.40 -1.28 -16.98
C ILE A 28 -2.89 -2.73 -17.11
N ALA A 29 -2.03 -3.66 -17.50
CA ALA A 29 -2.39 -5.07 -17.62
C ALA A 29 -2.82 -5.67 -16.28
N ASN A 30 -2.10 -5.35 -15.19
CA ASN A 30 -2.45 -5.81 -13.84
C ASN A 30 -3.81 -5.27 -13.38
N VAL A 31 -4.08 -3.97 -13.59
CA VAL A 31 -5.37 -3.35 -13.25
C VAL A 31 -6.49 -3.94 -14.09
N TRP A 32 -6.26 -4.15 -15.40
CA TRP A 32 -7.25 -4.75 -16.28
C TRP A 32 -7.61 -6.17 -15.85
N ASN A 33 -6.61 -6.97 -15.47
CA ASN A 33 -6.85 -8.30 -14.93
C ASN A 33 -7.75 -8.25 -13.69
N GLN A 34 -7.51 -7.32 -12.75
CA GLN A 34 -8.37 -7.15 -11.57
C GLN A 34 -9.83 -6.78 -11.92
N ILE A 35 -10.02 -5.93 -12.94
CA ILE A 35 -11.35 -5.58 -13.44
C ILE A 35 -12.07 -6.81 -14.03
N GLN A 36 -11.33 -7.65 -14.77
CA GLN A 36 -11.89 -8.88 -15.33
C GLN A 36 -12.21 -9.90 -14.23
N TYR A 37 -11.31 -10.09 -13.25
CA TYR A 37 -11.54 -10.98 -12.11
C TYR A 37 -12.70 -10.58 -11.20
N SER A 38 -13.09 -9.30 -11.21
CA SER A 38 -14.21 -8.79 -10.44
C SER A 38 -15.56 -8.87 -11.19
N ASP A 39 -15.60 -9.49 -12.38
CA ASP A 39 -16.80 -9.60 -13.22
C ASP A 39 -17.43 -8.24 -13.62
N TYR A 40 -16.60 -7.18 -13.68
CA TYR A 40 -17.02 -5.85 -14.13
C TYR A 40 -16.49 -5.47 -15.52
N GLY A 41 -15.70 -6.34 -16.15
CA GLY A 41 -15.05 -6.07 -17.44
C GLY A 41 -15.97 -5.56 -18.55
N ASP A 42 -17.17 -6.12 -18.64
CA ASP A 42 -18.23 -5.78 -19.60
C ASP A 42 -19.23 -4.72 -19.07
N LYS A 43 -19.18 -4.41 -17.77
CA LYS A 43 -20.12 -3.51 -17.09
C LYS A 43 -19.62 -2.06 -16.98
N LEU A 44 -18.45 -1.75 -17.53
CA LEU A 44 -17.86 -0.39 -17.53
C LEU A 44 -18.49 0.53 -18.59
N ILE A 45 -19.81 0.73 -18.54
CA ILE A 45 -20.56 1.57 -19.50
C ILE A 45 -20.08 3.03 -19.48
N SER A 46 -19.69 3.52 -18.31
CA SER A 46 -19.16 4.86 -18.09
C SER A 46 -17.64 4.94 -18.28
N GLY A 47 -16.98 3.80 -18.46
CA GLY A 47 -15.54 3.73 -18.69
C GLY A 47 -14.69 3.88 -17.42
N ILE A 48 -13.46 4.36 -17.61
CA ILE A 48 -12.42 4.44 -16.57
C ILE A 48 -12.08 5.90 -16.28
N VAL A 49 -12.02 6.25 -15.00
CA VAL A 49 -11.50 7.54 -14.53
C VAL A 49 -10.13 7.34 -13.92
N ILE A 50 -9.12 8.01 -14.46
CA ILE A 50 -7.75 8.03 -13.92
C ILE A 50 -7.52 9.29 -13.08
N THR A 51 -6.91 9.13 -11.92
CA THR A 51 -6.64 10.20 -10.94
C THR A 51 -5.26 10.01 -10.31
N GLY A 52 -4.82 10.97 -9.48
CA GLY A 52 -3.53 10.97 -8.81
C GLY A 52 -2.39 11.45 -9.71
N GLY A 53 -1.20 11.61 -9.13
CA GLY A 53 -0.03 12.14 -9.85
C GLY A 53 0.39 11.29 -11.06
N GLY A 54 0.19 9.97 -11.00
CA GLY A 54 0.47 9.06 -12.13
C GLY A 54 -0.43 9.31 -13.34
N ALA A 55 -1.63 9.87 -13.14
CA ALA A 55 -2.51 10.23 -14.24
C ALA A 55 -1.92 11.32 -15.13
N ASN A 56 -0.90 12.06 -14.67
CA ASN A 56 -0.26 13.13 -15.44
C ASN A 56 0.69 12.65 -16.55
N LEU A 57 0.96 11.35 -16.63
CA LEU A 57 1.77 10.78 -17.71
C LEU A 57 1.15 11.08 -19.08
N LYS A 58 2.00 11.44 -20.05
CA LYS A 58 1.57 11.74 -21.43
C LYS A 58 1.05 10.47 -22.10
N ASN A 59 -0.06 10.58 -22.84
CA ASN A 59 -0.68 9.51 -23.62
C ASN A 59 -1.09 8.26 -22.82
N LEU A 60 -1.27 8.39 -21.50
CA LEU A 60 -1.73 7.30 -20.63
C LEU A 60 -3.14 6.80 -21.02
N ASP A 61 -4.00 7.72 -21.45
CA ASP A 61 -5.33 7.41 -21.94
C ASP A 61 -5.30 6.59 -23.23
N GLU A 62 -4.37 6.88 -24.13
CA GLU A 62 -4.14 6.08 -25.34
C GLU A 62 -3.63 4.68 -25.00
N ALA A 63 -2.65 4.58 -24.09
CA ALA A 63 -2.13 3.29 -23.63
C ALA A 63 -3.23 2.42 -22.99
N LEU A 64 -4.10 3.01 -22.17
CA LEU A 64 -5.25 2.33 -21.58
C LEU A 64 -6.25 1.88 -22.65
N ARG A 65 -6.60 2.74 -23.62
CA ARG A 65 -7.49 2.37 -24.74
C ARG A 65 -6.93 1.19 -25.52
N ARG A 66 -5.63 1.22 -25.84
CA ARG A 66 -4.94 0.18 -26.61
C ARG A 66 -4.94 -1.17 -25.90
N LYS A 67 -4.74 -1.19 -24.58
CA LYS A 67 -4.62 -2.43 -23.79
C LYS A 67 -5.96 -2.99 -23.32
N THR A 68 -6.92 -2.13 -22.97
CA THR A 68 -8.20 -2.55 -22.36
C THR A 68 -9.36 -2.61 -23.34
N GLY A 69 -9.27 -1.92 -24.48
CA GLY A 69 -10.39 -1.73 -25.41
C GLY A 69 -11.48 -0.75 -24.92
N VAL A 70 -11.32 -0.16 -23.74
CA VAL A 70 -12.29 0.80 -23.18
C VAL A 70 -12.10 2.17 -23.84
N PHE A 71 -13.13 2.64 -24.55
CA PHE A 71 -13.11 3.93 -25.26
C PHE A 71 -13.50 5.14 -24.40
N LYS A 72 -14.09 4.93 -23.22
CA LYS A 72 -14.43 6.04 -22.32
C LYS A 72 -13.36 6.13 -21.25
N ILE A 73 -12.42 7.04 -21.42
CA ILE A 73 -11.35 7.29 -20.45
C ILE A 73 -11.30 8.78 -20.15
N ARG A 74 -11.36 9.14 -18.87
CA ARG A 74 -11.29 10.53 -18.40
C ARG A 74 -10.17 10.67 -17.37
N ARG A 75 -9.38 11.73 -17.51
CA ARG A 75 -8.46 12.20 -16.46
C ARG A 75 -9.20 13.13 -15.49
N ALA A 76 -9.22 12.80 -14.22
CA ALA A 76 -9.74 13.65 -13.16
C ALA A 76 -8.61 14.53 -12.60
N GLY A 77 -8.40 15.70 -13.21
CA GLY A 77 -7.40 16.67 -12.72
C GLY A 77 -7.87 17.52 -11.53
N PHE A 78 -9.18 17.56 -11.28
CA PHE A 78 -9.79 18.27 -10.16
C PHE A 78 -11.15 17.62 -9.83
N ILE A 79 -11.61 17.86 -8.60
CA ILE A 79 -12.95 17.47 -8.16
C ILE A 79 -14.00 18.47 -8.66
N LEU A 80 -15.27 18.08 -8.73
CA LEU A 80 -16.32 18.96 -9.25
C LEU A 80 -16.68 20.11 -8.29
N ASN A 81 -16.37 19.97 -7.00
CA ASN A 81 -16.73 20.96 -5.99
C ASN A 81 -15.77 22.15 -6.05
N GLU A 82 -16.31 23.36 -6.03
CA GLU A 82 -15.53 24.58 -5.96
C GLU A 82 -14.94 24.73 -4.55
N ILE A 83 -13.61 24.73 -4.48
CA ILE A 83 -12.86 25.06 -3.27
C ILE A 83 -12.42 26.51 -3.44
N HIS A 84 -12.76 27.36 -2.47
CA HIS A 84 -12.25 28.71 -2.42
C HIS A 84 -10.83 28.67 -1.84
N GLU A 85 -9.84 29.05 -2.64
CA GLU A 85 -8.45 29.18 -2.22
C GLU A 85 -7.98 30.61 -2.46
N ASP A 86 -7.24 31.18 -1.49
CA ASP A 86 -6.68 32.54 -1.60
C ASP A 86 -5.34 32.52 -2.38
N GLU A 87 -4.59 31.42 -2.28
CA GLU A 87 -3.36 31.14 -3.02
C GLU A 87 -3.51 29.81 -3.77
N SER A 88 -2.79 29.64 -4.90
CA SER A 88 -2.82 28.44 -5.74
C SER A 88 -2.12 27.23 -5.10
N ILE A 89 -2.57 26.85 -3.91
CA ILE A 89 -2.00 25.78 -3.08
C ILE A 89 -2.42 24.41 -3.64
N LEU A 90 -3.57 24.34 -4.32
CA LEU A 90 -4.09 23.10 -4.89
C LEU A 90 -3.81 23.01 -6.40
N PRO A 91 -2.75 22.31 -6.84
CA PRO A 91 -2.55 22.06 -8.26
C PRO A 91 -3.72 21.29 -8.86
N LYS A 92 -4.16 21.72 -10.05
CA LYS A 92 -5.25 21.11 -10.83
C LYS A 92 -4.75 19.93 -11.68
N ASP A 93 -3.96 19.06 -11.06
CA ASP A 93 -3.26 17.94 -11.69
C ASP A 93 -3.74 16.56 -11.19
N GLY A 94 -4.75 16.54 -10.32
CA GLY A 94 -5.31 15.33 -9.73
C GLY A 94 -4.49 14.73 -8.57
N THR A 95 -3.34 15.31 -8.21
CA THR A 95 -2.47 14.79 -7.14
C THR A 95 -3.16 14.85 -5.78
N HIS A 96 -3.97 15.89 -5.53
CA HIS A 96 -4.71 16.07 -4.29
C HIS A 96 -6.13 15.50 -4.30
N THR A 97 -6.56 14.79 -5.35
CA THR A 97 -7.92 14.28 -5.44
C THR A 97 -8.29 13.34 -4.28
N ALA A 98 -7.34 12.56 -3.76
CA ALA A 98 -7.56 11.70 -2.60
C ALA A 98 -7.80 12.52 -1.32
N LEU A 99 -6.94 13.51 -1.05
CA LEU A 99 -7.09 14.42 0.10
C LEU A 99 -8.45 15.12 0.06
N LEU A 100 -8.79 15.68 -1.09
CA LEU A 100 -10.07 16.36 -1.26
C LEU A 100 -11.25 15.39 -1.13
N GLY A 101 -11.16 14.20 -1.70
CA GLY A 101 -12.19 13.17 -1.57
C GLY A 101 -12.48 12.79 -0.12
N ILE A 102 -11.44 12.65 0.71
CA ILE A 102 -11.59 12.40 2.15
C ILE A 102 -12.22 13.61 2.86
N LEU A 103 -11.75 14.82 2.55
CA LEU A 103 -12.30 16.05 3.12
C LEU A 103 -13.81 16.21 2.83
N PHE A 104 -14.25 15.89 1.61
CA PHE A 104 -15.67 15.93 1.25
C PHE A 104 -16.49 14.76 1.81
N ALA A 105 -15.87 13.61 2.06
CA ALA A 105 -16.53 12.47 2.71
C ALA A 105 -16.63 12.64 4.23
N GLY A 106 -15.82 13.53 4.82
CA GLY A 106 -15.82 13.81 6.25
C GLY A 106 -17.14 14.44 6.71
N THR A 107 -17.94 13.67 7.43
CA THR A 107 -19.19 14.14 8.06
C THR A 107 -19.02 14.44 9.55
N GLU A 108 -17.83 14.21 10.11
CA GLU A 108 -17.54 14.44 11.51
C GLU A 108 -17.44 15.95 11.80
N ASN A 109 -18.22 16.40 12.79
CA ASN A 109 -18.19 17.78 13.22
C ASN A 109 -17.16 17.95 14.34
N CYS A 110 -16.00 18.51 14.01
CA CYS A 110 -14.92 18.81 14.96
C CYS A 110 -15.34 19.80 16.07
N CYS A 111 -16.51 20.44 15.95
CA CYS A 111 -17.04 21.41 16.91
C CYS A 111 -18.12 20.82 17.84
N ARG A 112 -18.34 19.50 17.84
CA ARG A 112 -19.20 18.87 18.84
C ARG A 112 -18.50 18.98 20.20
N ALA A 113 -18.85 19.97 21.01
CA ALA A 113 -18.60 19.89 22.43
C ALA A 113 -19.25 18.58 22.91
N GLU A 114 -18.43 17.62 23.34
CA GLU A 114 -18.94 16.44 24.01
C GLU A 114 -19.78 16.94 25.17
N ALA A 115 -21.09 16.73 25.10
CA ALA A 115 -21.90 16.84 26.30
C ALA A 115 -21.36 15.74 27.20
N LEU A 116 -20.57 16.14 28.21
CA LEU A 116 -20.03 15.24 29.21
C LEU A 116 -21.12 14.23 29.56
N PRO A 117 -20.91 12.93 29.31
CA PRO A 117 -21.87 11.94 29.74
C PRO A 117 -22.08 12.14 31.25
N PRO A 118 -23.33 12.06 31.76
CA PRO A 118 -23.54 12.11 33.19
C PRO A 118 -22.64 11.03 33.82
N PRO A 119 -21.92 11.34 34.92
CA PRO A 119 -20.94 10.43 35.48
C PRO A 119 -21.70 9.23 36.05
N ASN A 120 -21.79 8.17 35.27
CA ASN A 120 -22.30 6.88 35.71
C ASN A 120 -21.20 5.87 35.52
N GLU A 121 -20.72 5.40 36.67
CA GLU A 121 -19.73 4.36 36.88
C GLU A 121 -20.07 3.14 36.03
N ASP A 122 -19.16 2.81 35.10
CA ASP A 122 -18.75 1.43 34.81
C ASP A 122 -17.62 1.49 33.77
N ASN A 123 -16.39 1.53 34.29
CA ASN A 123 -15.17 1.34 33.53
C ASN A 123 -15.20 -0.04 32.84
N LYS A 124 -15.63 -0.09 31.59
CA LYS A 124 -15.12 -1.06 30.61
C LYS A 124 -14.32 -0.30 29.58
N SER A 125 -13.04 -0.18 29.89
CA SER A 125 -11.97 0.04 28.91
C SER A 125 -12.33 -0.68 27.62
N THR A 126 -12.45 0.07 26.53
CA THR A 126 -12.53 -0.47 25.18
C THR A 126 -11.21 -1.15 24.88
N VAL A 127 -11.12 -2.43 25.24
CA VAL A 127 -10.14 -3.35 24.71
C VAL A 127 -10.26 -3.26 23.19
N ALA A 128 -9.17 -2.89 22.52
CA ALA A 128 -9.06 -2.96 21.07
C ALA A 128 -9.59 -4.33 20.62
N THR A 129 -10.79 -4.34 20.05
CA THR A 129 -11.40 -5.56 19.51
C THR A 129 -10.57 -5.96 18.32
N ASP A 130 -9.71 -6.96 18.54
CA ASP A 130 -8.95 -7.66 17.51
C ASP A 130 -9.92 -8.22 16.45
N LEU A 131 -9.98 -7.56 15.28
CA LEU A 131 -10.94 -7.83 14.19
C LEU A 131 -10.78 -9.22 13.55
N PHE A 132 -9.78 -10.01 13.94
CA PHE A 132 -9.41 -11.27 13.26
C PHE A 132 -9.52 -12.53 14.13
N ARG A 133 -10.11 -12.45 15.34
CA ARG A 133 -10.22 -13.61 16.26
C ARG A 133 -11.07 -14.78 15.72
N ASP A 134 -12.01 -14.46 14.84
CA ASP A 134 -12.99 -15.41 14.31
C ASP A 134 -12.71 -15.84 12.86
N ASP A 135 -11.61 -15.38 12.24
CA ASP A 135 -11.28 -15.73 10.86
C ASP A 135 -10.60 -17.12 10.80
N GLU A 136 -11.39 -18.13 10.42
CA GLU A 136 -11.01 -19.55 10.40
C GLU A 136 -9.82 -19.82 9.46
N ALA A 137 -9.68 -19.02 8.39
CA ALA A 137 -8.61 -19.12 7.40
C ALA A 137 -7.21 -18.80 7.96
N LEU A 138 -7.11 -17.91 8.95
CA LEU A 138 -5.82 -17.55 9.58
C LEU A 138 -5.33 -18.65 10.52
N LYS A 139 -6.24 -19.39 11.16
CA LYS A 139 -5.91 -20.53 12.03
C LYS A 139 -5.38 -21.70 11.22
N GLU A 140 -6.01 -21.98 10.08
CA GLU A 140 -5.52 -23.01 9.15
C GLU A 140 -4.11 -22.69 8.63
N GLN A 141 -3.85 -21.42 8.26
CA GLN A 141 -2.52 -20.99 7.86
C GLN A 141 -1.48 -21.09 8.99
N GLN A 142 -1.85 -20.76 10.22
CA GLN A 142 -0.96 -20.89 11.38
C GLN A 142 -0.64 -22.35 11.67
N GLU A 143 -1.63 -23.23 11.61
CA GLU A 143 -1.44 -24.67 11.80
C GLU A 143 -0.57 -25.30 10.70
N GLU A 144 -0.75 -24.89 9.44
CA GLU A 144 0.12 -25.35 8.35
C GLU A 144 1.55 -24.88 8.54
N VAL A 145 1.76 -23.63 8.94
CA VAL A 145 3.07 -23.08 9.25
C VAL A 145 3.72 -23.80 10.44
N GLU A 146 2.94 -24.17 11.45
CA GLU A 146 3.43 -24.88 12.64
C GLU A 146 3.76 -26.35 12.32
N LYS A 147 2.93 -27.03 11.52
CA LYS A 147 3.22 -28.38 11.00
C LYS A 147 4.47 -28.39 10.11
N LEU A 148 4.65 -27.36 9.27
CA LEU A 148 5.86 -27.19 8.45
C LEU A 148 7.11 -26.87 9.29
N LYS A 149 6.96 -26.10 10.38
CA LYS A 149 8.06 -25.82 11.31
C LYS A 149 8.44 -27.07 12.11
N ALA A 150 7.47 -27.84 12.62
CA ALA A 150 7.71 -29.10 13.32
C ALA A 150 8.38 -30.14 12.41
N HIS A 151 7.94 -30.25 11.15
CA HIS A 151 8.54 -31.19 10.19
C HIS A 151 9.97 -30.77 9.79
N LYS A 152 10.23 -29.46 9.67
CA LYS A 152 11.60 -28.94 9.47
C LYS A 152 12.49 -29.15 10.70
N GLU A 153 11.94 -28.99 11.90
CA GLU A 153 12.70 -29.17 13.14
C GLU A 153 13.03 -30.64 13.44
N GLU A 154 12.17 -31.58 13.02
CA GLU A 154 12.47 -33.03 13.07
C GLU A 154 13.47 -33.47 12.00
N GLU A 155 13.40 -32.90 10.78
CA GLU A 155 14.39 -33.16 9.72
C GLU A 155 15.78 -32.60 10.07
N ASP A 156 15.84 -31.43 10.71
CA ASP A 156 17.09 -30.80 11.17
C ASP A 156 17.72 -31.57 12.34
N LYS A 157 16.94 -32.25 13.19
CA LYS A 157 17.45 -33.09 14.29
C LYS A 157 18.05 -34.42 13.81
N LYS A 158 17.67 -34.92 12.62
CA LYS A 158 18.23 -36.16 12.05
C LYS A 158 19.50 -35.97 11.21
N LYS A 159 19.91 -34.73 10.90
CA LYS A 159 21.13 -34.44 10.14
C LYS A 159 22.11 -33.59 10.95
N THR A 160 22.82 -34.20 11.90
CA THR A 160 24.17 -33.72 12.27
C THR A 160 25.18 -34.85 12.22
N PRO A 161 26.28 -34.64 11.48
CA PRO A 161 27.57 -34.83 12.10
C PRO A 161 28.47 -33.57 11.99
N LYS A 162 28.92 -33.14 13.17
CA LYS A 162 30.21 -32.51 13.54
C LYS A 162 30.99 -31.72 12.45
N LYS A 163 31.10 -30.39 12.61
CA LYS A 163 32.33 -29.62 13.01
C LYS A 163 32.30 -28.13 12.59
N ALA A 164 32.81 -27.30 13.52
CA ALA A 164 33.50 -26.00 13.34
C ALA A 164 32.73 -24.71 12.96
N GLY A 165 33.05 -23.61 13.68
CA GLY A 165 32.93 -22.24 13.17
C GLY A 165 32.24 -21.22 14.08
N LYS A 166 33.01 -20.59 14.98
CA LYS A 166 32.59 -19.50 15.88
C LYS A 166 32.32 -18.17 15.12
N THR A 167 31.11 -17.92 14.61
CA THR A 167 30.73 -16.54 14.16
C THR A 167 29.23 -16.21 14.22
N LYS A 168 28.36 -17.07 14.76
CA LYS A 168 26.89 -16.85 14.74
C LYS A 168 26.32 -16.03 15.90
N SER A 169 27.08 -15.74 16.96
CA SER A 169 26.55 -15.08 18.16
C SER A 169 26.38 -13.55 18.03
N LYS A 170 27.13 -12.88 17.14
CA LYS A 170 27.14 -11.41 17.07
C LYS A 170 26.01 -10.83 16.20
N TRP A 171 25.56 -11.57 15.18
CA TRP A 171 24.46 -11.17 14.30
C TRP A 171 23.07 -11.40 14.93
N LEU A 172 22.93 -12.48 15.71
CA LEU A 172 21.69 -12.78 16.43
C LEU A 172 21.42 -11.82 17.61
N ALA A 173 22.46 -11.21 18.18
CA ALA A 173 22.31 -10.22 19.25
C ALA A 173 21.72 -8.90 18.71
N GLY A 174 22.24 -8.40 17.58
CA GLY A 174 21.75 -7.15 16.97
C GLY A 174 20.31 -7.24 16.44
N PHE A 175 19.87 -8.42 15.99
CA PHE A 175 18.49 -8.61 15.54
C PHE A 175 17.49 -8.69 16.72
N LYS A 176 17.93 -9.20 17.88
CA LYS A 176 17.11 -9.20 19.11
C LYS A 176 16.95 -7.81 19.70
N GLU A 177 17.99 -6.97 19.68
CA GLU A 177 17.87 -5.55 20.06
C GLU A 177 16.92 -4.80 19.12
N PHE A 178 17.08 -4.97 17.79
CA PHE A 178 16.22 -4.29 16.82
C PHE A 178 14.74 -4.73 16.91
N SER A 179 14.47 -5.99 17.24
CA SER A 179 13.09 -6.46 17.47
C SER A 179 12.45 -5.91 18.74
N LYS A 180 13.27 -5.53 19.73
CA LYS A 180 12.80 -5.03 21.02
C LYS A 180 12.48 -3.53 20.95
N ASP A 181 13.22 -2.78 20.13
CA ASP A 181 13.00 -1.35 19.91
C ASP A 181 11.85 -1.05 18.92
N ILE A 182 11.50 -2.00 18.03
CA ILE A 182 10.41 -1.81 17.05
C ILE A 182 9.02 -2.16 17.60
N PHE A 183 8.92 -2.98 18.65
CA PHE A 183 7.64 -3.49 19.16
C PHE A 183 7.30 -3.07 20.60
N ASN A 184 8.01 -2.11 21.18
CA ASN A 184 7.72 -1.60 22.51
C ASN A 184 7.44 -0.08 22.44
N ASP A 185 6.20 0.26 22.06
CA ASP A 185 5.67 1.63 22.16
C ASP A 185 4.70 1.69 23.36
N ASP A 186 5.28 1.67 24.56
CA ASP A 186 4.68 2.17 25.79
C ASP A 186 5.46 3.43 26.17
N SER A 187 5.30 4.53 25.43
CA SER A 187 5.57 5.91 25.91
C SER A 187 5.24 6.98 24.86
N MET A 188 3.96 7.30 24.73
CA MET A 188 3.53 8.66 24.38
C MET A 188 2.48 9.09 25.41
N GLU A 189 2.98 9.66 26.52
CA GLU A 189 2.27 10.72 27.25
C GLU A 189 2.36 12.03 26.45
#